data_AF-A0A5T0VUP1-F1
#
_entry.id   AF-A0A5T0VUP1-F1
#
_cell.length_a   1.000
_cell.length_b   1.000
_cell.length_c   1.000
_cell.angle_alpha   90.00
_cell.angle_beta   90.00
_cell.angle_gamma   90.00
#
_symmetry.space_group_name_H-M   'P 1'
#
loop_
_entity.id
_entity.type
_entity.pdbx_description
1 polymer ?
#
loop_
_entity_poly.entity_id
_entity_poly.type
_entity_poly.pdbx_seq_one_letter_code
_entity_poly.pdbx_strand_id
1 'polypeptide(L)'
;METAARNDGYERRSLKSGQKLDFVSDDEIYLGSLKDRFQKNLQAIKLSKTIEQENRYATKQEQEILNKFSGWGGIPQAFDHQ
;
A
#
# COMPACT_ATOMS: atom_id res chain seq x y z
N MET A 1 -4.65 12.11 -41.08
CA MET A 1 -4.69 10.94 -40.20
C MET A 1 -4.19 11.40 -38.85
N GLU A 2 -5.12 11.62 -37.94
CA GLU A 2 -4.95 12.36 -36.69
C GLU A 2 -4.75 11.34 -35.57
N THR A 3 -3.53 11.22 -35.04
CA THR A 3 -3.25 10.36 -33.89
C THR A 3 -3.42 11.19 -32.62
N ALA A 4 -4.62 11.08 -32.04
CA ALA A 4 -5.01 11.74 -30.81
C ALA A 4 -4.00 11.47 -29.68
N ALA A 5 -3.44 12.56 -29.15
CA ALA A 5 -2.70 12.58 -27.89
C ALA A 5 -3.62 12.04 -26.78
N ARG A 6 -3.14 11.01 -26.07
CA ARG A 6 -3.82 10.41 -24.92
C ARG A 6 -3.81 11.43 -23.77
N ASN A 7 -4.95 12.10 -23.61
CA ASN A 7 -5.26 12.96 -22.46
C ASN A 7 -5.69 12.08 -21.29
N ASP A 8 -4.74 11.56 -20.53
CA ASP A 8 -5.04 10.94 -19.24
C ASP A 8 -5.07 12.04 -18.17
N GLY A 9 -6.20 12.76 -18.17
CA GLY A 9 -6.54 13.79 -17.22
C GLY A 9 -6.79 13.20 -15.83
N TYR A 10 -5.73 12.97 -15.07
CA TYR A 10 -5.83 12.90 -13.61
C TYR A 10 -5.64 14.30 -13.06
N GLU A 11 -6.71 15.10 -13.14
CA GLU A 11 -6.78 16.35 -12.40
C GLU A 11 -6.47 16.08 -10.92
N ARG A 12 -5.46 16.79 -10.40
CA ARG A 12 -5.14 16.85 -8.97
C ARG A 12 -6.31 17.48 -8.22
N ARG A 13 -7.37 16.70 -7.99
CA ARG A 13 -8.49 17.09 -7.14
C ARG A 13 -7.95 17.36 -5.74
N SER A 14 -8.14 18.59 -5.29
CA SER A 14 -7.86 19.04 -3.93
C SER A 14 -8.50 18.06 -2.94
N LEU A 15 -7.66 17.35 -2.19
CA LEU A 15 -8.03 16.23 -1.33
C LEU A 15 -8.64 16.76 -0.03
N LYS A 16 -9.94 16.52 0.20
CA LYS A 16 -10.54 16.68 1.52
C LYS A 16 -10.21 15.44 2.35
N SER A 17 -9.67 15.64 3.56
CA SER A 17 -9.40 14.55 4.50
C SER A 17 -10.70 13.82 4.86
N GLY A 18 -10.66 12.48 4.88
CA GLY A 18 -11.77 11.62 5.33
C GLY A 18 -12.64 10.98 4.24
N GLN A 19 -12.36 11.18 2.95
CA GLN A 19 -13.08 10.47 1.88
C GLN A 19 -12.45 9.11 1.55
N LYS A 20 -13.31 8.10 1.31
CA LYS A 20 -12.90 6.81 0.75
C LYS A 20 -12.41 7.04 -0.68
N LEU A 21 -11.09 7.05 -0.83
CA LEU A 21 -10.41 7.18 -2.12
C LEU A 21 -9.77 5.84 -2.45
N ASP A 22 -9.91 5.42 -3.70
CA ASP A 22 -9.18 4.28 -4.22
C ASP A 22 -7.69 4.64 -4.30
N PHE A 23 -6.84 3.78 -3.74
CA PHE A 23 -5.40 3.95 -3.78
C PHE A 23 -4.88 3.60 -5.18
N VAL A 24 -4.05 4.47 -5.74
CA VAL A 24 -3.36 4.25 -7.02
C VAL A 24 -1.86 4.33 -6.75
N SER A 25 -1.16 3.21 -6.93
CA SER A 25 0.30 3.15 -6.86
C SER A 25 0.88 3.44 -8.23
N ASP A 26 1.81 4.38 -8.31
CA ASP A 26 2.65 4.58 -9.51
C ASP A 26 4.00 3.85 -9.38
N ASP A 27 4.29 3.28 -8.19
CA ASP A 27 5.55 2.63 -7.89
C ASP A 27 5.57 1.16 -8.32
N GLU A 28 6.66 0.74 -8.99
CA GLU A 28 7.01 -0.67 -9.12
C GLU A 28 7.23 -1.27 -7.72
N ILE A 29 6.53 -2.37 -7.42
CA ILE A 29 6.64 -3.06 -6.13
C ILE A 29 7.99 -3.77 -6.05
N TYR A 30 9.01 -3.07 -5.56
CA TYR A 30 10.28 -3.69 -5.23
C TYR A 30 10.13 -4.57 -3.99
N LEU A 31 10.09 -5.88 -4.20
CA LEU A 31 9.92 -6.88 -3.15
C LEU A 31 11.11 -6.92 -2.17
N GLY A 32 12.33 -6.65 -2.63
CA GLY A 32 13.54 -6.74 -1.79
C GLY A 32 13.84 -8.17 -1.30
N SER A 33 14.69 -8.29 -0.28
CA SER A 33 15.06 -9.57 0.32
C SER A 33 13.92 -10.16 1.17
N LEU A 34 14.04 -11.43 1.59
CA LEU A 34 13.07 -12.06 2.51
C LEU A 34 12.92 -11.26 3.82
N LYS A 35 14.02 -10.69 4.32
CA LYS A 35 14.02 -9.86 5.54
C LYS A 35 13.30 -8.53 5.32
N ASP A 36 13.51 -7.90 4.17
CA ASP A 36 12.84 -6.63 3.84
C ASP A 36 11.34 -6.83 3.68
N ARG A 37 10.92 -7.93 3.02
CA ARG A 37 9.51 -8.32 2.93
C ARG A 37 8.89 -8.55 4.30
N PHE A 38 9.59 -9.27 5.18
CA PHE A 38 9.11 -9.51 6.54
C PHE A 38 8.89 -8.19 7.28
N GLN A 39 9.84 -7.26 7.22
CA GLN A 39 9.74 -5.95 7.87
C GLN A 39 8.60 -5.11 7.29
N LYS A 40 8.47 -5.04 5.97
CA LYS A 40 7.37 -4.33 5.27
C LYS A 40 6.01 -4.90 5.65
N ASN A 41 5.86 -6.22 5.62
CA ASN A 41 4.61 -6.88 6.00
C ASN A 41 4.25 -6.65 7.47
N LEU A 42 5.23 -6.71 8.36
CA LEU A 42 5.01 -6.47 9.78
C LEU A 42 4.56 -5.04 10.05
N GLN A 43 5.15 -4.05 9.36
CA GLN A 43 4.73 -2.65 9.45
C GLN A 43 3.29 -2.47 8.92
N ALA A 44 2.98 -3.04 7.76
CA ALA A 44 1.64 -2.98 7.18
C ALA A 44 0.58 -3.58 8.12
N ILE A 45 0.84 -4.76 8.71
CA ILE A 45 -0.11 -5.41 9.65
C ILE A 45 -0.31 -4.58 10.91
N LYS A 46 0.77 -4.06 11.51
CA LYS A 46 0.67 -3.21 12.70
C LYS A 46 -0.17 -1.97 12.42
N LEU A 47 0.08 -1.34 11.28
CA LEU A 47 -0.64 -0.16 10.85
C LEU A 47 -2.13 -0.45 10.59
N SER A 48 -2.45 -1.57 9.92
CA SER A 48 -3.84 -2.01 9.70
C SER A 48 -4.60 -2.12 11.01
N LYS A 49 -4.00 -2.76 12.01
CA LYS A 49 -4.59 -2.90 13.35
C LYS A 49 -4.86 -1.56 14.02
N THR A 50 -3.92 -0.61 13.92
CA THR A 50 -4.10 0.74 14.47
C THR A 50 -5.26 1.47 13.80
N ILE A 51 -5.33 1.41 12.47
CA ILE A 51 -6.40 2.06 11.69
C ILE A 51 -7.77 1.46 12.02
N GLU A 52 -7.85 0.13 12.15
CA GLU A 52 -9.06 -0.59 12.57
C GLU A 52 -9.49 -0.18 13.99
N GLN A 53 -8.55 -0.10 14.94
CA GLN A 53 -8.82 0.33 16.31
C GLN A 53 -9.31 1.78 16.39
N GLU A 54 -8.75 2.66 15.55
CA GLU A 54 -9.13 4.07 15.45
C GLU A 54 -10.40 4.29 14.62
N ASN A 55 -10.97 3.23 14.02
CA ASN A 55 -12.16 3.24 13.19
C ASN A 55 -12.17 4.36 12.13
N ARG A 56 -11.03 4.55 11.46
CA ARG A 56 -10.84 5.58 10.42
C ARG A 56 -10.30 4.98 9.13
N TYR A 57 -10.23 5.80 8.09
CA TYR A 57 -9.53 5.43 6.87
C TYR A 57 -8.04 5.74 6.97
N ALA A 58 -7.24 4.94 6.25
CA ALA A 58 -5.82 5.18 6.05
C ALA A 58 -5.60 6.50 5.29
N THR A 59 -4.66 7.31 5.76
CA THR A 59 -4.13 8.46 5.02
C THR A 59 -3.33 7.98 3.80
N LYS A 60 -3.02 8.86 2.85
CA LYS A 60 -2.24 8.47 1.65
C LYS A 60 -0.90 7.81 1.99
N GLN A 61 -0.16 8.37 2.95
CA GLN A 61 1.13 7.81 3.39
C GLN A 61 0.95 6.42 4.02
N GLU A 62 -0.12 6.23 4.78
CA GLU A 62 -0.43 4.93 5.38
C GLU A 62 -0.86 3.92 4.32
N GLN A 63 -1.59 4.34 3.29
CA GLN A 63 -1.94 3.49 2.15
C GLN A 63 -0.70 3.00 1.39
N GLU A 64 0.33 3.85 1.25
CA GLU A 64 1.62 3.42 0.66
C GLU A 64 2.34 2.37 1.51
N ILE A 65 2.24 2.46 2.84
CA ILE A 65 2.79 1.44 3.75
C ILE A 65 1.99 0.14 3.63
N LEU A 66 0.66 0.22 3.58
CA LEU A 66 -0.21 -0.95 3.41
C LEU A 66 0.03 -1.64 2.06
N ASN A 67 0.25 -0.88 0.98
CA ASN A 67 0.56 -1.41 -0.34
C ASN A 67 1.88 -2.18 -0.42
N LYS A 68 2.79 -2.01 0.56
CA LYS A 68 4.04 -2.78 0.63
C LYS A 68 3.83 -4.20 1.12
N PHE A 69 2.64 -4.55 1.63
CA PHE A 69 2.32 -5.92 1.97
C PHE A 69 2.29 -6.79 0.72
N SER A 70 3.19 -7.76 0.64
CA SER A 70 3.37 -8.60 -0.55
C SER A 70 3.16 -10.10 -0.28
N GLY A 71 2.57 -10.43 0.88
CA GLY A 71 2.43 -11.81 1.35
C GLY A 71 3.75 -12.38 1.87
N TRP A 72 3.71 -13.61 2.39
CA TRP A 72 4.84 -14.19 3.12
C TRP A 72 5.78 -15.05 2.28
N GLY A 73 5.37 -15.44 1.07
CA GLY A 73 6.17 -16.31 0.18
C GLY A 73 6.66 -17.59 0.89
N GLY A 74 7.82 -18.08 0.46
CA GLY A 74 8.53 -19.21 1.09
C GLY A 74 9.33 -18.81 2.33
N ILE A 75 8.76 -18.01 3.23
CA ILE A 75 9.34 -17.71 4.56
C ILE A 75 8.59 -18.53 5.62
N PRO A 76 8.73 -19.87 5.67
CA PRO A 76 8.14 -20.66 6.76
C PRO A 76 8.74 -20.27 8.10
N GLN A 77 9.98 -19.74 8.14
CA GLN A 77 10.62 -19.28 9.37
C GLN A 77 9.90 -18.10 10.04
N ALA A 78 9.03 -17.38 9.32
CA ALA A 78 8.17 -16.36 9.92
C ALA A 78 7.04 -16.98 10.76
N PHE A 79 6.83 -18.28 10.64
CA PHE A 79 5.76 -19.07 11.25
C PHE A 79 6.28 -20.28 12.03
N ASP A 80 7.60 -20.48 12.10
CA ASP A 80 8.16 -21.55 12.92
C ASP A 80 7.68 -21.35 14.37
N HIS A 81 6.96 -22.35 14.85
CA HIS A 81 6.04 -22.29 15.97
C HIS A 81 6.70 -21.79 17.26
N GLN A 82 5.94 -20.96 17.99
CA GLN A 82 6.13 -20.68 19.41
C GLN A 82 5.94 -21.94 20.26
#